data_AF-A0A946DVP3-F1
#
_entry.id   AF-A0A946DVP3-F1
#
_cell.length_a   1.000
_cell.length_b   1.000
_cell.length_c   1.000
_cell.angle_alpha   90.00
_cell.angle_beta   90.00
_cell.angle_gamma   90.00
#
_symmetry.space_group_name_H-M   'P 1'
#
loop_
_entity.id
_entity.type
_entity.pdbx_description
1 polymer ?
#
loop_
_entity_poly.entity_id
_entity_poly.type
_entity_poly.pdbx_seq_one_letter_code
_entity_poly.pdbx_strand_id
1 'polypeptide(L)'
;MSGNKRPDPLSSGGEKKRAVCPVCGTVSYSREGIHPQCSQQRADEVRIAKLKLKESRAAKSKTKPKVTSPDAVKPWHKLCPKCRIQVHVRKSTCDCGHSFATSKPPSAD
;
A
#
# COMPACT_ATOMS: atom_id res chain seq x y z
N MET A 1 -70.58 14.02 -12.37
CA MET A 1 -69.37 13.54 -11.66
C MET A 1 -68.15 13.84 -12.51
N SER A 2 -67.58 15.03 -12.39
CA SER A 2 -66.40 15.41 -13.15
C SER A 2 -65.17 14.85 -12.44
N GLY A 3 -64.62 13.76 -12.98
CA GLY A 3 -63.47 13.07 -12.39
C GLY A 3 -62.24 13.96 -12.37
N ASN A 4 -61.58 13.98 -11.20
CA ASN A 4 -60.27 14.62 -11.00
C ASN A 4 -59.21 13.89 -11.83
N LYS A 5 -59.05 14.25 -13.12
CA LYS A 5 -57.89 13.84 -13.89
C LYS A 5 -56.69 14.62 -13.37
N ARG A 6 -55.66 13.90 -12.91
CA ARG A 6 -54.40 14.52 -12.51
C ARG A 6 -53.83 15.28 -13.72
N PRO A 7 -53.39 16.54 -13.57
CA PRO A 7 -52.77 17.28 -14.65
C PRO A 7 -51.53 16.51 -15.12
N ASP A 8 -51.28 16.54 -16.43
CA ASP A 8 -50.09 15.91 -16.99
C ASP A 8 -48.85 16.42 -16.26
N PRO A 9 -47.95 15.53 -15.82
CA PRO A 9 -46.72 15.95 -15.17
C PRO A 9 -45.95 16.85 -16.14
N LEU A 10 -45.52 18.02 -15.65
CA LEU A 10 -44.66 18.97 -16.35
C LEU A 10 -43.29 18.33 -16.63
N SER A 11 -43.24 17.35 -17.53
CA SER A 11 -42.00 16.75 -18.03
C SER A 11 -41.42 17.64 -19.13
N SER A 12 -41.21 18.91 -18.79
CA SER A 12 -40.50 19.88 -19.63
C SER A 12 -39.03 19.83 -19.26
N GLY A 13 -38.32 18.84 -19.78
CA GLY A 13 -36.88 18.74 -19.58
C GLY A 13 -36.35 17.54 -20.33
N GLY A 14 -36.05 17.73 -21.62
CA GLY A 14 -35.44 16.72 -22.47
C GLY A 14 -34.32 15.98 -21.75
N GLU A 15 -34.22 14.68 -22.00
CA GLU A 15 -33.26 13.77 -21.38
C GLU A 15 -31.90 14.44 -21.24
N LYS A 16 -31.59 14.91 -20.02
CA LYS A 16 -30.27 15.48 -19.74
C LYS A 16 -29.30 14.33 -19.94
N LYS A 17 -28.57 14.35 -21.06
CA LYS A 17 -27.52 13.37 -21.36
C LYS A 17 -26.65 13.27 -20.12
N ARG A 18 -26.65 12.09 -19.49
CA ARG A 18 -25.94 11.90 -18.24
C ARG A 18 -24.45 12.13 -18.51
N ALA A 19 -23.81 12.96 -17.70
CA ALA A 19 -22.42 13.29 -17.89
C ALA A 19 -21.55 12.03 -17.69
N VAL A 20 -20.56 11.84 -18.55
CA VAL A 20 -19.61 10.71 -18.47
C VAL A 20 -18.34 11.20 -17.80
N CYS A 21 -17.83 10.41 -16.85
CA CYS A 21 -16.60 10.72 -16.16
C CYS A 21 -15.38 10.61 -17.10
N PRO A 22 -14.55 11.66 -17.22
CA PRO A 22 -13.37 11.65 -18.07
C PRO A 22 -12.23 10.78 -17.53
N VAL A 23 -12.32 10.33 -16.26
CA VAL A 23 -11.27 9.51 -15.63
C VAL A 23 -11.50 8.03 -15.87
N CYS A 24 -12.74 7.56 -15.72
CA CYS A 24 -13.08 6.13 -15.82
C CYS A 24 -14.04 5.78 -16.97
N GLY A 25 -14.58 6.77 -17.69
CA GLY A 25 -15.47 6.56 -18.83
C GLY A 25 -16.89 6.11 -18.47
N THR A 26 -17.24 6.05 -17.18
CA THR A 26 -18.58 5.65 -16.73
C THR A 26 -19.44 6.85 -16.39
N VAL A 27 -20.76 6.68 -16.37
CA VAL A 27 -21.71 7.75 -16.08
C VAL A 27 -21.49 8.30 -14.67
N SER A 28 -21.33 9.61 -14.56
CA SER A 28 -21.22 10.32 -13.29
C SER A 28 -22.57 10.83 -12.83
N TYR A 29 -22.80 10.69 -11.53
CA TYR A 29 -23.95 11.26 -10.83
C TYR A 29 -23.68 12.70 -10.35
N SER A 30 -22.44 13.17 -10.42
CA SER A 30 -22.06 14.52 -10.01
C SER A 30 -22.48 15.55 -11.05
N ARG A 31 -22.85 16.76 -10.60
CA ARG A 31 -23.21 17.88 -11.48
C ARG A 31 -22.10 18.27 -12.45
N GLU A 32 -20.84 18.14 -12.04
CA GLU A 32 -19.64 18.42 -12.85
C GLU A 32 -19.25 17.26 -13.77
N GLY A 33 -19.92 16.10 -13.65
CA GLY A 33 -19.61 14.94 -14.48
C GLY A 33 -18.39 14.12 -14.04
N ILE A 34 -17.79 14.37 -12.87
CA ILE A 34 -16.66 13.58 -12.34
C ILE A 34 -17.05 12.90 -11.02
N HIS A 35 -16.74 11.62 -10.83
CA HIS A 35 -17.00 10.95 -9.54
C HIS A 35 -16.10 11.54 -8.44
N PRO A 36 -16.57 11.59 -7.18
CA PRO A 36 -15.76 12.09 -6.07
C PRO A 36 -14.39 11.43 -5.96
N GLN A 37 -14.33 10.10 -6.10
CA GLN A 37 -13.08 9.35 -6.07
C GLN A 37 -12.15 9.68 -7.24
N CYS A 38 -12.71 9.84 -8.45
CA CYS A 38 -11.96 10.22 -9.64
C CYS A 38 -11.41 11.65 -9.55
N SER A 39 -12.16 12.56 -8.94
CA SER A 39 -11.71 13.93 -8.67
C SER A 39 -10.53 13.96 -7.71
N GLN A 40 -10.62 13.18 -6.62
CA GLN A 40 -9.52 13.04 -5.66
C GLN A 40 -8.26 12.46 -6.30
N GLN A 41 -8.40 11.39 -7.09
CA GLN A 41 -7.26 10.78 -7.80
C GLN A 41 -6.54 11.80 -8.69
N ARG A 42 -7.31 12.57 -9.47
CA ARG A 42 -6.77 13.60 -10.35
C ARG A 42 -6.05 14.71 -9.58
N ALA A 43 -6.58 15.11 -8.41
CA ALA A 43 -5.91 16.08 -7.54
C ALA A 43 -4.60 15.52 -6.94
N ASP A 44 -4.59 14.24 -6.60
CA ASP A 44 -3.44 13.56 -6.00
C ASP A 44 -2.32 13.21 -7.00
N GLU A 45 -2.59 13.14 -8.30
CA GLU A 45 -1.61 12.79 -9.35
C GLU A 45 -0.32 13.62 -9.23
N VAL A 46 -0.44 14.93 -9.03
CA VAL A 46 0.71 15.84 -8.90
C VAL A 46 1.53 15.52 -7.65
N ARG A 47 0.86 15.24 -6.53
CA ARG A 47 1.51 14.89 -5.27
C ARG A 47 2.24 13.56 -5.39
N ILE A 48 1.60 12.55 -5.98
CA ILE A 48 2.17 11.22 -6.20
C ILE A 48 3.38 11.30 -7.14
N ALA A 49 3.30 12.08 -8.22
CA ALA A 49 4.41 12.28 -9.14
C ALA A 49 5.65 12.88 -8.44
N LYS A 50 5.44 13.88 -7.58
CA LYS A 50 6.52 14.48 -6.77
C LYS A 50 7.15 13.47 -5.80
N LEU A 51 6.35 12.60 -5.18
CA LEU A 51 6.85 11.58 -4.27
C LEU A 51 7.70 10.54 -5.00
N LYS A 52 7.23 10.02 -6.15
CA LYS A 52 7.99 9.07 -6.99
C LYS A 52 9.34 9.64 -7.44
N LEU A 53 9.40 10.93 -7.79
CA LEU A 53 10.66 11.61 -8.14
C LEU A 53 11.63 11.71 -6.95
N LYS A 54 11.13 11.96 -5.74
CA LYS A 54 11.96 11.97 -4.53
C LYS A 54 12.47 10.57 -4.17
N GLU A 55 11.62 9.57 -4.25
CA GLU A 55 11.98 8.17 -3.96
C GLU A 55 13.03 7.64 -4.93
N SER A 56 12.86 7.89 -6.24
CA SER A 56 13.85 7.49 -7.24
C SER A 56 15.22 8.18 -7.05
N ARG A 57 15.24 9.45 -6.60
CA ARG A 57 16.49 10.14 -6.24
C ARG A 57 17.12 9.55 -4.97
N ALA A 58 16.32 9.23 -3.95
CA ALA A 58 16.79 8.61 -2.72
C ALA A 58 17.22 7.14 -2.90
N ALA A 59 16.64 6.42 -3.87
CA ALA A 59 17.05 5.07 -4.22
C ALA A 59 18.41 5.07 -4.94
N LYS A 60 18.63 6.04 -5.83
CA LYS A 60 19.92 6.22 -6.53
C LYS A 60 21.08 6.62 -5.61
N SER A 61 20.80 7.21 -4.44
CA SER A 61 21.84 7.55 -3.46
C SER A 61 22.15 6.42 -2.46
N LYS A 62 21.43 5.29 -2.51
CA LYS A 62 21.63 4.13 -1.63
C LYS A 62 22.54 3.03 -2.22
N THR A 63 23.17 3.26 -3.36
CA THR A 63 24.26 2.41 -3.91
C THR A 63 25.60 2.68 -3.22
N LYS A 64 25.61 2.70 -1.88
CA LYS A 64 26.85 2.36 -1.15
C LYS A 64 26.69 0.90 -0.73
N PRO A 65 27.46 -0.05 -1.28
CA PRO A 65 27.58 -1.34 -0.63
C PRO A 65 28.21 -1.04 0.73
N LYS A 66 27.41 -1.09 1.80
CA LYS A 66 27.98 -1.15 3.14
C LYS A 66 28.69 -2.49 3.16
N VAL A 67 30.01 -2.47 2.91
CA VAL A 67 30.90 -3.60 3.11
C VAL A 67 30.93 -3.84 4.61
N THR A 68 29.84 -4.40 5.12
CA THR A 68 29.84 -5.15 6.36
C THR A 68 30.64 -6.40 6.02
N SER A 69 31.77 -6.60 6.71
CA SER A 69 32.63 -7.77 6.52
C SER A 69 31.82 -9.06 6.38
N PRO A 70 32.33 -10.11 5.72
CA PRO A 70 31.61 -11.38 5.59
C PRO A 70 31.16 -11.97 6.94
N ASP A 71 31.81 -11.60 8.05
CA ASP A 71 31.47 -11.98 9.42
C ASP A 71 30.56 -10.98 10.17
N ALA A 72 30.18 -9.87 9.54
CA ALA A 72 29.31 -8.89 10.16
C ALA A 72 27.86 -9.42 10.24
N VAL A 73 27.53 -9.95 11.40
CA VAL A 73 26.20 -10.40 11.72
C VAL A 73 25.27 -9.18 11.83
N LYS A 74 24.12 -9.23 11.14
CA LYS A 74 23.09 -8.20 11.28
C LYS A 74 22.65 -8.11 12.75
N PRO A 75 22.26 -6.91 13.24
CA PRO A 75 21.62 -6.79 14.54
C PRO A 75 20.49 -7.83 14.68
N TRP A 76 20.37 -8.45 15.84
CA TRP A 76 19.36 -9.49 16.14
C TRP A 76 19.48 -10.78 15.31
N HIS A 77 20.64 -11.04 14.71
CA HIS A 77 20.96 -12.32 14.09
C HIS A 77 22.15 -12.97 14.80
N LYS A 78 22.30 -14.27 14.63
CA LYS A 78 23.43 -15.10 15.07
C LYS A 78 23.84 -16.03 13.92
N LEU A 79 25.11 -16.39 13.85
CA LEU A 79 25.58 -17.37 12.85
C LEU A 79 25.39 -18.79 13.37
N CYS A 80 24.90 -19.68 12.51
CA CYS A 80 24.90 -21.09 12.82
C CYS A 80 26.33 -21.65 12.80
N PRO A 81 26.80 -22.38 13.84
CA PRO A 81 28.14 -22.96 13.83
C PRO A 81 28.31 -24.09 12.81
N LYS A 82 27.23 -24.73 12.35
CA LYS A 82 27.29 -25.80 11.35
C LYS A 82 27.33 -25.26 9.92
N CYS A 83 26.31 -24.50 9.52
CA CYS A 83 26.14 -24.06 8.14
C CYS A 83 26.50 -22.59 7.89
N ARG A 84 26.89 -21.83 8.94
CA ARG A 84 27.21 -20.40 8.87
C ARG A 84 26.12 -19.48 8.29
N ILE A 85 24.88 -19.97 8.19
CA ILE A 85 23.73 -19.15 7.82
C ILE A 85 23.40 -18.19 8.98
N GLN A 86 23.06 -16.94 8.64
CA GLN A 86 22.54 -15.98 9.61
C GLN A 86 21.09 -16.34 9.98
N VAL A 87 20.88 -16.65 11.25
CA VAL A 87 19.58 -17.01 11.81
C VAL A 87 19.16 -15.92 12.79
N HIS A 88 17.88 -15.56 12.81
CA HIS A 88 17.35 -14.60 13.80
C HIS A 88 17.59 -15.12 15.23
N VAL A 89 17.99 -14.25 16.18
CA VAL A 89 18.39 -14.66 17.54
C VAL A 89 17.32 -15.46 18.30
N ARG A 90 16.04 -15.18 18.02
CA ARG A 90 14.88 -15.85 18.63
C ARG A 90 14.64 -17.28 18.14
N LYS A 91 15.18 -17.69 16.98
CA LYS A 91 15.05 -19.08 16.54
C LYS A 91 15.95 -19.97 17.40
N SER A 92 15.36 -20.98 18.02
CA SER A 92 16.07 -21.99 18.82
C SER A 92 16.74 -23.04 17.94
N THR A 93 16.30 -23.20 16.69
CA THR A 93 16.86 -24.15 15.72
C THR A 93 17.21 -23.46 14.41
N CYS A 94 18.31 -23.90 13.80
CA CYS A 94 18.67 -23.57 12.42
C CYS A 94 18.03 -24.58 11.45
N ASP A 95 17.85 -24.19 10.19
CA ASP A 95 17.30 -25.07 9.15
C ASP A 95 18.21 -26.29 8.87
N CYS A 96 19.50 -26.23 9.25
CA CYS A 96 20.40 -27.40 9.24
C CYS A 96 20.24 -28.35 10.44
N GLY A 97 19.25 -28.12 11.31
CA GLY A 97 18.97 -28.92 12.51
C GLY A 97 19.87 -28.63 13.72
N HIS A 98 20.70 -27.58 13.68
CA HIS A 98 21.47 -27.16 14.85
C HIS A 98 20.58 -26.43 15.88
N SER A 99 20.60 -26.88 17.14
CA SER A 99 19.91 -26.25 18.25
C SER A 99 20.83 -25.27 18.98
N PHE A 100 20.36 -24.02 19.15
CA PHE A 100 21.06 -22.99 19.90
C PHE A 100 20.72 -23.09 21.39
N ALA A 101 21.73 -23.22 22.24
CA ALA A 101 21.53 -23.26 23.69
C ALA A 101 20.92 -21.92 24.17
N THR A 102 19.68 -21.98 24.67
CA THR A 102 19.09 -20.86 25.41
C THR A 102 19.61 -20.95 26.84
N SER A 103 20.53 -20.08 27.23
CA SER A 103 20.91 -19.92 28.63
C SER A 103 19.75 -19.28 29.39
N LYS A 104 18.77 -20.09 29.79
CA LYS A 104 17.81 -19.70 30.82
C LYS A 104 18.58 -19.79 32.14
N PRO A 105 18.78 -18.70 32.90
CA PRO A 105 19.31 -18.85 34.26
C PRO A 105 18.35 -19.72 35.06
N PRO A 106 18.83 -20.62 35.93
CA PRO A 106 17.96 -21.41 36.78
C PRO A 106 17.12 -20.45 37.63
N SER A 107 15.80 -20.54 37.50
CA SER A 107 14.87 -19.91 38.41
C SER A 107 15.05 -20.57 39.78
N ALA A 108 15.62 -19.84 40.73
CA ALA A 108 15.61 -20.23 42.14
C ALA A 108 14.21 -19.93 42.68
N ASP A 109 13.52 -20.98 43.14
CA ASP A 109 12.33 -20.93 44.00
C ASP A 109 12.70 -20.56 45.44
#